data_AF-A0AAX4L3M1-F1
#
_entry.id   AF-A0AAX4L3M1-F1
#
_cell.length_a   1.000
_cell.length_b   1.000
_cell.length_c   1.000
_cell.angle_alpha   90.00
_cell.angle_beta   90.00
_cell.angle_gamma   90.00
#
_symmetry.space_group_name_H-M   'P 1'
#
loop_
_entity.id
_entity.type
_entity.pdbx_description
1 polymer ?
#
loop_
_entity_poly.entity_id
_entity_poly.type
_entity_poly.pdbx_seq_one_letter_code
_entity_poly.pdbx_strand_id
1 'polypeptide(L)'
;MQNFRELSIDIVLSHKIRNYDQIVAEGTRKRDSCAFFIYGYCKKFSSKSKILASWISNGKIVPHPVFCYLCPYYSLRDDEKTITVDLFDIYLTYKNLKTQIERELEFIENRLSEFSFSTSIALRRRREDLVSFLDDIITKIKILMEVIKVSESNYGYKNTI
;
A
#
# COMPACT_ATOMS: atom_id res chain seq x y z
N MET A 1 23.48 5.62 -8.35
CA MET A 1 22.22 5.56 -9.13
C MET A 1 20.98 5.37 -8.25
N GLN A 2 20.99 4.48 -7.25
CA GLN A 2 19.85 4.26 -6.34
C GLN A 2 19.40 5.54 -5.62
N ASN A 3 20.33 6.30 -5.04
CA ASN A 3 20.02 7.57 -4.37
C ASN A 3 19.35 8.60 -5.29
N PHE A 4 19.74 8.67 -6.57
CA PHE A 4 19.13 9.61 -7.52
C PHE A 4 17.68 9.23 -7.87
N ARG A 5 17.40 7.92 -8.00
CA ARG A 5 16.05 7.41 -8.25
C ARG A 5 15.12 7.67 -7.07
N GLU A 6 15.60 7.42 -5.86
CA GLU A 6 14.87 7.69 -4.62
C GLU A 6 14.54 9.18 -4.50
N LEU A 7 15.54 10.05 -4.64
CA LEU A 7 15.34 11.51 -4.68
C LEU A 7 14.35 11.96 -5.75
N SER A 8 14.35 11.33 -6.93
CA SER A 8 13.41 11.68 -8.00
C SER A 8 11.98 11.33 -7.63
N ILE A 9 11.77 10.16 -6.98
CA ILE A 9 10.46 9.75 -6.47
C ILE A 9 10.01 10.69 -5.35
N ASP A 10 10.90 11.04 -4.42
CA ASP A 10 10.64 11.98 -3.33
C ASP A 10 10.17 13.35 -3.87
N ILE A 11 10.90 13.92 -4.84
CA ILE A 11 10.53 15.22 -5.44
C ILE A 11 9.14 15.16 -6.08
N VAL A 12 8.85 14.09 -6.82
CA VAL A 12 7.59 13.96 -7.55
C VAL A 12 6.40 13.69 -6.63
N LEU A 13 6.60 12.96 -5.54
CA LEU A 13 5.52 12.50 -4.67
C LEU A 13 5.28 13.36 -3.43
N SER A 14 6.33 14.01 -2.89
CA SER A 14 6.27 14.76 -1.62
C SER A 14 5.21 15.86 -1.60
N HIS A 15 5.00 16.56 -2.71
CA HIS A 15 4.00 17.63 -2.82
C HIS A 15 2.59 17.12 -3.12
N LYS A 16 2.43 15.85 -3.52
CA LYS A 16 1.14 15.24 -3.89
C LYS A 16 0.52 14.43 -2.75
N ILE A 17 1.35 13.95 -1.84
CA ILE A 17 0.94 13.08 -0.74
C ILE A 17 1.07 13.85 0.58
N ARG A 18 -0.07 13.98 1.28
CA ARG A 18 -0.10 14.56 2.62
C ARG A 18 0.68 13.68 3.61
N ASN A 19 1.41 14.30 4.52
CA ASN A 19 2.23 13.62 5.54
C ASN A 19 3.28 12.68 4.92
N TYR A 20 3.89 13.11 3.81
CA TYR A 20 4.84 12.30 3.04
C TYR A 20 5.97 11.72 3.90
N ASP A 21 6.62 12.53 4.72
CA ASP A 21 7.75 12.09 5.55
C ASP A 21 7.34 10.99 6.53
N GLN A 22 6.12 11.07 7.09
CA GLN A 22 5.59 10.03 7.96
C GLN A 22 5.35 8.72 7.18
N ILE A 23 4.82 8.81 5.96
CA ILE A 23 4.60 7.66 5.09
C ILE A 23 5.92 7.01 4.70
N VAL A 24 6.94 7.80 4.38
CA VAL A 24 8.30 7.31 4.10
C VAL A 24 8.88 6.63 5.34
N ALA A 25 8.79 7.25 6.52
CA ALA A 25 9.31 6.67 7.76
C ALA A 25 8.61 5.36 8.14
N GLU A 26 7.30 5.27 7.96
CA GLU A 26 6.56 4.01 8.18
C GLU A 26 6.90 2.97 7.12
N GLY A 27 7.02 3.37 5.85
CA GLY A 27 7.43 2.52 4.75
C GLY A 27 8.82 1.91 4.96
N THR A 28 9.76 2.70 5.45
CA THR A 28 11.11 2.24 5.82
C THR A 28 11.03 1.23 6.96
N ARG A 29 10.29 1.53 8.03
CA ARG A 29 10.08 0.57 9.14
C ARG A 29 9.50 -0.76 8.64
N LYS A 30 8.47 -0.71 7.79
CA LYS A 30 7.86 -1.90 7.17
C LYS A 30 8.85 -2.67 6.30
N ARG A 31 9.65 -1.98 5.50
CA ARG A 31 10.69 -2.59 4.65
C ARG A 31 11.70 -3.35 5.50
N ASP A 32 12.22 -2.69 6.53
CA ASP A 32 13.30 -3.23 7.35
C ASP A 32 12.84 -4.41 8.23
N SER A 33 11.53 -4.48 8.54
CA SER A 33 10.92 -5.63 9.23
C SER A 33 10.33 -6.70 8.30
N CYS A 34 10.37 -6.51 6.98
CA CYS A 34 9.68 -7.38 6.03
C CYS A 34 10.45 -8.68 5.79
N ALA A 35 9.79 -9.83 5.99
CA ALA A 35 10.37 -11.15 5.73
C ALA A 35 10.81 -11.36 4.27
N PHE A 36 10.23 -10.60 3.33
CA PHE A 36 10.56 -10.66 1.90
C PHE A 36 11.65 -9.67 1.49
N PHE A 37 12.12 -8.78 2.37
CA PHE A 37 13.18 -7.84 2.05
C PHE A 37 14.51 -8.38 2.57
N ILE A 38 15.32 -8.94 1.67
CA ILE A 38 16.55 -9.66 2.01
C ILE A 38 17.69 -9.08 1.18
N TYR A 39 18.83 -8.80 1.81
CA TYR A 39 20.03 -8.26 1.16
C TYR A 39 19.77 -7.03 0.27
N GLY A 40 18.86 -6.15 0.69
CA GLY A 40 18.58 -4.88 -0.01
C GLY A 40 17.59 -4.97 -1.17
N TYR A 41 16.92 -6.11 -1.39
CA TYR A 41 15.90 -6.26 -2.42
C TYR A 41 14.67 -7.02 -1.92
N CYS A 42 13.52 -6.77 -2.55
CA CYS A 42 12.28 -7.48 -2.29
C CYS A 42 12.22 -8.75 -3.16
N LYS A 43 12.02 -9.92 -2.52
CA LYS A 43 11.84 -11.19 -3.23
C LYS A 43 10.38 -11.56 -3.48
N LYS A 44 9.40 -10.86 -2.87
CA LYS A 44 7.97 -11.18 -3.05
C LYS A 44 7.54 -10.92 -4.49
N PHE A 45 8.01 -9.83 -5.09
CA PHE A 45 7.61 -9.42 -6.43
C PHE A 45 8.60 -9.91 -7.48
N SER A 46 8.07 -10.50 -8.55
CA SER A 46 8.81 -10.88 -9.74
C SER A 46 9.40 -9.65 -10.43
N SER A 47 10.56 -9.80 -11.07
CA SER A 47 11.15 -8.76 -11.93
C SER A 47 10.27 -8.41 -13.14
N LYS A 48 9.28 -9.25 -13.48
CA LYS A 48 8.26 -8.97 -14.50
C LYS A 48 7.13 -8.06 -14.02
N SER A 49 7.07 -7.74 -12.73
CA SER A 49 6.02 -6.89 -12.15
C SER A 49 6.14 -5.44 -12.64
N LYS A 50 5.01 -4.79 -12.91
CA LYS A 50 4.97 -3.42 -13.48
C LYS A 50 4.72 -2.33 -12.42
N ILE A 51 5.01 -2.63 -11.16
CA ILE A 51 4.61 -1.79 -10.02
C ILE A 51 5.31 -0.42 -10.03
N LEU A 52 6.41 -0.28 -10.79
CA LEU A 52 6.92 0.93 -11.49
C LEU A 52 8.34 0.59 -11.97
N ALA A 53 8.61 0.74 -13.26
CA ALA A 53 9.85 0.26 -13.89
C ALA A 53 11.16 0.81 -13.29
N SER A 54 11.12 1.94 -12.57
CA SER A 54 12.28 2.54 -11.90
C SER A 54 12.80 1.73 -10.69
N TRP A 55 12.02 0.77 -10.20
CA TRP A 55 12.35 -0.04 -9.02
C TRP A 55 13.17 -1.28 -9.35
N ILE A 56 13.36 -1.58 -10.63
CA ILE A 56 14.23 -2.66 -11.06
C ILE A 56 15.65 -2.11 -11.18
N SER A 57 16.54 -2.60 -10.33
CA SER A 57 17.98 -2.38 -10.43
C SER A 57 18.64 -3.72 -10.70
N ASN A 58 19.32 -3.84 -11.83
CA ASN A 58 19.99 -5.08 -12.25
C ASN A 58 19.08 -6.33 -12.16
N GLY A 59 17.82 -6.19 -12.58
CA GLY A 59 16.83 -7.28 -12.56
C GLY A 59 16.22 -7.59 -11.18
N LYS A 60 16.59 -6.87 -10.12
CA LYS A 60 16.04 -7.03 -8.77
C LYS A 60 15.16 -5.85 -8.37
N ILE A 61 14.11 -6.11 -7.58
CA ILE A 61 13.19 -5.09 -7.08
C ILE A 61 13.78 -4.44 -5.83
N VAL A 62 14.06 -3.14 -5.91
CA VAL A 62 14.51 -2.31 -4.78
C VAL A 62 13.41 -1.27 -4.51
N PRO A 63 12.45 -1.59 -3.62
CA PRO A 63 11.27 -0.76 -3.45
C PRO A 63 11.59 0.53 -2.69
N HIS A 64 11.04 1.64 -3.17
CA HIS A 64 11.00 2.90 -2.42
C HIS A 64 10.13 2.74 -1.16
N PRO A 65 10.45 3.39 -0.03
CA PRO A 65 9.69 3.28 1.22
C PRO A 65 8.17 3.46 1.07
N VAL A 66 7.72 4.44 0.29
CA VAL A 66 6.28 4.68 -0.01
C VAL A 66 5.58 3.40 -0.50
N PHE A 67 6.24 2.55 -1.29
CA PHE A 67 5.64 1.32 -1.78
C PHE A 67 5.66 0.19 -0.76
N CYS A 68 6.66 0.18 0.13
CA CYS A 68 6.63 -0.70 1.30
C CYS A 68 5.47 -0.32 2.23
N TYR A 69 5.16 0.98 2.37
CA TYR A 69 3.97 1.44 3.07
C TYR A 69 2.66 0.92 2.43
N LEU A 70 2.60 0.95 1.09
CA LEU A 70 1.48 0.47 0.27
C LEU A 70 1.43 -1.05 0.05
N CYS A 71 2.42 -1.81 0.51
CA CYS A 71 2.51 -3.23 0.19
C CYS A 71 1.49 -4.03 1.01
N PRO A 72 0.54 -4.75 0.38
CA PRO A 72 -0.43 -5.55 1.13
C PRO A 72 0.17 -6.86 1.67
N TYR A 73 1.40 -7.19 1.28
CA TYR A 73 2.05 -8.46 1.62
C TYR A 73 3.11 -8.34 2.73
N TYR A 74 3.37 -7.14 3.27
CA TYR A 74 4.51 -6.90 4.17
C TYR A 74 4.50 -7.76 5.44
N SER A 75 3.30 -8.09 5.96
CA SER A 75 3.09 -8.85 7.20
C SER A 75 2.85 -10.35 6.95
N LEU A 76 2.98 -10.83 5.71
CA LEU A 76 2.83 -12.25 5.42
C LEU A 76 4.11 -13.01 5.77
N ARG A 77 3.93 -14.25 6.22
CA ARG A 77 5.06 -15.18 6.37
C ARG A 77 5.63 -15.49 5.00
N ASP A 78 6.93 -15.68 4.95
CA ASP A 78 7.61 -16.08 3.74
C ASP A 78 7.13 -17.45 3.27
N ASP A 79 6.43 -17.46 2.15
CA ASP A 79 5.84 -18.63 1.52
C ASP A 79 6.60 -19.05 0.26
N GLU A 80 7.75 -18.43 0.00
CA GLU A 80 8.58 -18.58 -1.22
C GLU A 80 7.85 -18.28 -2.54
N LYS A 81 6.57 -17.85 -2.48
CA LYS A 81 5.79 -17.54 -3.67
C LYS A 81 6.12 -16.16 -4.17
N THR A 82 6.65 -16.11 -5.38
CA THR A 82 6.81 -14.87 -6.14
C THR A 82 5.51 -14.52 -6.86
N ILE A 83 5.17 -13.23 -6.89
CA ILE A 83 3.96 -12.73 -7.55
C ILE A 83 4.31 -11.73 -8.64
N THR A 84 3.50 -11.70 -9.71
CA THR A 84 3.55 -10.67 -10.74
C THR A 84 2.29 -9.84 -10.61
N VAL A 85 2.44 -8.57 -10.25
CA VAL A 85 1.33 -7.62 -10.10
C VAL A 85 1.74 -6.24 -10.62
N ASP A 86 0.79 -5.35 -10.79
CA ASP A 86 1.01 -3.92 -11.04
C ASP A 86 0.36 -3.03 -9.97
N LEU A 87 0.42 -1.71 -10.16
CA LEU A 87 -0.19 -0.75 -9.22
C LEU A 87 -1.72 -0.85 -9.19
N PHE A 88 -2.33 -1.19 -10.32
CA PHE A 88 -3.78 -1.30 -10.43
C PHE A 88 -4.29 -2.53 -9.68
N ASP A 89 -3.57 -3.65 -9.74
CA ASP A 89 -3.85 -4.84 -8.93
C ASP A 89 -3.82 -4.54 -7.42
N ILE A 90 -2.82 -3.79 -6.97
CA ILE A 90 -2.72 -3.37 -5.56
C ILE A 90 -3.88 -2.43 -5.19
N TYR A 91 -4.22 -1.49 -6.07
CA TYR A 91 -5.38 -0.62 -5.89
C TYR A 91 -6.69 -1.40 -5.78
N LEU A 92 -6.92 -2.39 -6.66
CA LEU A 92 -8.10 -3.25 -6.61
C LEU A 92 -8.16 -4.05 -5.32
N THR A 93 -7.02 -4.56 -4.85
CA THR A 93 -6.91 -5.26 -3.55
C THR A 93 -7.44 -4.38 -2.42
N TYR A 94 -6.99 -3.12 -2.34
CA TYR A 94 -7.45 -2.20 -1.30
C TYR A 94 -8.90 -1.76 -1.49
N LYS A 95 -9.40 -1.61 -2.73
CA LYS A 95 -10.81 -1.33 -3.01
C LYS A 95 -11.75 -2.45 -2.56
N ASN A 96 -11.35 -3.69 -2.80
CA ASN A 96 -12.10 -4.85 -2.36
C ASN A 96 -12.11 -4.94 -0.82
N LEU A 97 -10.95 -4.74 -0.19
CA LEU A 97 -10.83 -4.73 1.27
C LEU A 97 -11.65 -3.61 1.92
N LYS A 98 -11.65 -2.41 1.34
CA LYS A 98 -12.52 -1.29 1.76
C LYS A 98 -13.99 -1.72 1.77
N THR A 99 -14.47 -2.28 0.66
CA THR A 99 -15.86 -2.73 0.52
C THR A 99 -16.23 -3.79 1.55
N GLN A 100 -15.31 -4.72 1.85
CA GLN A 100 -15.52 -5.76 2.86
C GLN A 100 -15.63 -5.16 4.27
N ILE A 101 -14.74 -4.25 4.64
CA ILE A 101 -14.75 -3.57 5.95
C ILE A 101 -16.03 -2.74 6.11
N GLU A 102 -16.46 -2.01 5.08
CA GLU A 102 -17.69 -1.21 5.12
C GLU A 102 -18.93 -2.08 5.38
N ARG A 103 -19.04 -3.24 4.71
CA ARG A 103 -20.12 -4.20 4.95
C ARG A 103 -20.08 -4.79 6.36
N GLU A 104 -18.88 -5.05 6.88
CA GLU A 104 -18.72 -5.56 8.23
C GLU A 104 -19.09 -4.51 9.29
N LEU A 105 -18.72 -3.25 9.07
CA LEU A 105 -19.11 -2.14 9.93
C LEU A 105 -20.63 -1.97 9.95
N GLU A 106 -21.29 -1.99 8.78
CA GLU A 106 -22.75 -1.94 8.68
C GLU A 106 -23.41 -3.08 9.46
N PHE A 107 -22.89 -4.30 9.34
CA PHE A 107 -23.37 -5.45 10.12
C PHE A 107 -23.20 -5.24 11.62
N ILE A 108 -22.04 -4.75 12.07
CA ILE A 108 -21.79 -4.48 13.50
C ILE A 108 -22.71 -3.38 14.01
N GLU A 109 -22.93 -2.31 13.25
CA GLU A 109 -23.81 -1.20 13.63
C GLU A 109 -25.27 -1.65 13.76
N ASN A 110 -25.75 -2.47 12.82
CA ASN A 110 -27.07 -3.09 12.91
C ASN A 110 -27.19 -3.94 14.18
N ARG A 111 -26.20 -4.79 14.48
CA ARG A 111 -26.22 -5.58 15.72
C ARG A 111 -26.16 -4.71 16.97
N LEU A 112 -25.35 -3.65 16.98
CA LEU A 112 -25.26 -2.74 18.12
C LEU A 112 -26.59 -2.01 18.38
N SER A 113 -27.40 -1.79 17.35
CA SER A 113 -28.73 -1.19 17.49
C SER A 113 -29.78 -2.11 18.13
N GLU A 114 -29.59 -3.43 18.05
CA GLU A 114 -30.53 -4.45 18.54
C GLU A 114 -30.30 -4.84 20.02
N PHE A 115 -29.09 -4.68 20.57
CA PHE A 115 -28.74 -5.12 21.92
C PHE A 115 -28.58 -3.94 22.91
N SER A 116 -28.92 -4.17 24.18
CA SER A 116 -28.66 -3.20 25.26
C SER A 116 -27.16 -2.92 25.44
N PHE A 117 -26.85 -1.68 25.81
CA PHE A 117 -25.49 -1.09 25.83
C PHE A 117 -24.43 -1.96 26.54
N SER A 118 -24.81 -2.67 27.61
CA SER A 118 -23.93 -3.47 28.47
C SER A 118 -23.39 -4.76 27.83
N THR A 119 -24.05 -5.29 26.81
CA THR A 119 -23.72 -6.62 26.22
C THR A 119 -22.75 -6.52 25.03
N SER A 120 -22.26 -5.30 24.72
CA SER A 120 -21.69 -4.98 23.40
C SER A 120 -20.24 -4.49 23.35
N ILE A 121 -19.50 -4.51 24.47
CA ILE A 121 -18.15 -3.92 24.56
C ILE A 121 -17.19 -4.50 23.50
N ALA A 122 -17.21 -5.82 23.29
CA ALA A 122 -16.37 -6.47 22.28
C ALA A 122 -16.71 -6.02 20.84
N LEU A 123 -17.99 -5.83 20.53
CA LEU A 123 -18.44 -5.35 19.22
C LEU A 123 -18.02 -3.89 18.98
N ARG A 124 -18.09 -3.05 20.02
CA ARG A 124 -17.64 -1.64 19.94
C ARG A 124 -16.15 -1.53 19.69
N ARG A 125 -15.34 -2.32 20.42
CA ARG A 125 -13.90 -2.36 20.21
C ARG A 125 -13.55 -2.81 18.78
N ARG A 126 -14.20 -3.89 18.31
CA ARG A 126 -14.03 -4.35 16.92
C ARG A 126 -14.42 -3.27 15.91
N ARG A 127 -15.50 -2.53 16.15
CA ARG A 127 -15.92 -1.40 15.31
C ARG A 127 -14.83 -0.33 15.25
N GLU A 128 -14.27 0.08 16.40
CA GLU A 128 -13.19 1.07 16.46
C GLU A 128 -11.94 0.60 15.72
N ASP A 129 -11.54 -0.66 15.89
CA ASP A 129 -10.42 -1.26 15.18
C ASP A 129 -10.65 -1.26 13.65
N LEU A 130 -11.87 -1.60 13.20
CA LEU A 130 -12.25 -1.59 11.79
C LEU A 130 -12.32 -0.18 11.20
N VAL A 131 -12.78 0.82 11.95
CA VAL A 131 -12.80 2.23 11.51
C VAL A 131 -11.36 2.73 11.33
N SER A 132 -10.49 2.49 12.30
CA SER A 132 -9.07 2.85 12.20
C SER A 132 -8.41 2.17 11.00
N PHE A 133 -8.71 0.89 10.77
CA PHE A 133 -8.21 0.17 9.62
C PHE A 133 -8.77 0.71 8.30
N LEU A 134 -10.06 1.05 8.24
CA LEU A 134 -10.69 1.66 7.07
C LEU A 134 -10.02 2.98 6.69
N ASP A 135 -9.67 3.82 7.66
CA ASP A 135 -8.98 5.09 7.44
C ASP A 135 -7.58 4.90 6.84
N ASP A 136 -6.82 3.89 7.32
CA ASP A 136 -5.53 3.50 6.73
C ASP A 136 -5.72 3.03 5.27
N ILE A 137 -6.72 2.19 5.01
CA ILE A 137 -7.03 1.68 3.66
C ILE A 137 -7.40 2.82 2.71
N ILE A 138 -8.24 3.76 3.15
CA ILE A 138 -8.60 4.95 2.37
C ILE A 138 -7.37 5.80 2.06
N THR A 139 -6.47 5.96 3.03
CA THR A 139 -5.21 6.70 2.84
C THR A 139 -4.34 6.03 1.79
N LYS A 140 -4.15 4.70 1.88
CA LYS A 140 -3.41 3.92 0.88
C LYS A 140 -4.00 4.01 -0.52
N ILE A 141 -5.34 3.96 -0.63
CA ILE A 141 -6.04 4.15 -1.91
C ILE A 141 -5.72 5.53 -2.51
N LYS A 142 -5.78 6.61 -1.72
CA LYS A 142 -5.48 7.97 -2.19
C LYS A 142 -4.04 8.07 -2.71
N ILE A 143 -3.08 7.54 -1.95
CA ILE A 143 -1.67 7.52 -2.34
C ILE A 143 -1.48 6.70 -3.63
N LEU A 144 -2.06 5.50 -3.72
CA LEU A 144 -1.99 4.67 -4.93
C LEU A 144 -2.53 5.40 -6.16
N MET A 145 -3.65 6.13 -6.02
CA MET A 145 -4.18 6.93 -7.12
C MET A 145 -3.20 8.02 -7.58
N GLU A 146 -2.55 8.72 -6.66
CA GLU A 146 -1.54 9.73 -7.01
C GLU A 146 -0.33 9.10 -7.71
N VAL A 147 0.13 7.94 -7.22
CA VAL A 147 1.21 7.18 -7.87
C VAL A 147 0.82 6.75 -9.29
N ILE A 148 -0.38 6.19 -9.48
CA ILE A 148 -0.88 5.75 -10.80
C ILE A 148 -0.98 6.94 -11.76
N LYS A 149 -1.50 8.09 -11.31
CA LYS A 149 -1.56 9.30 -12.15
C LYS A 149 -0.17 9.73 -12.62
N VAL A 150 0.81 9.69 -11.72
CA VAL A 150 2.21 10.02 -12.04
C VAL A 150 2.83 9.00 -12.99
N SER A 151 2.52 7.71 -12.83
CA SER A 151 3.03 6.68 -13.72
C SER A 151 2.54 6.88 -15.15
N GLU A 152 1.24 7.12 -15.33
CA GLU A 152 0.63 7.32 -16.65
C GLU A 152 1.04 8.65 -17.31
N SER A 153 1.15 9.73 -16.53
CA SER A 153 1.56 11.05 -17.05
C SER A 153 2.96 11.04 -17.68
N ASN A 154 3.84 10.16 -17.20
CA ASN A 154 5.19 9.98 -17.75
C ASN A 154 5.22 9.10 -19.02
N TYR A 155 4.18 8.30 -19.28
CA TYR A 155 4.04 7.55 -20.53
C TYR A 155 3.43 8.39 -21.66
N GLY A 156 2.63 9.42 -21.35
CA GLY A 156 2.05 10.33 -22.34
C GLY A 156 3.08 11.14 -23.14
N TYR A 157 4.26 11.40 -22.59
CA TYR A 157 5.34 12.13 -23.27
C TYR A 157 6.19 11.27 -24.22
N LYS A 158 6.00 9.94 -24.24
CA LYS A 158 6.79 9.04 -25.11
C LYS A 158 6.17 8.76 -26.47
N ASN A 159 4.98 9.28 -26.77
CA ASN A 159 4.28 9.10 -28.05
C ASN A 159 4.27 10.37 -28.92
N THR A 160 5.24 11.27 -28.79
CA THR A 160 5.27 12.54 -29.55
C THR A 160 6.66 12.92 -30.07
N ILE A 161 7.49 11.95 -30.45
CA ILE A 161 8.67 12.16 -31.29
C ILE A 161 8.71 11.07 -32.35
#